data_AF-A0A2R6LVV0-F1
#
_entry.id   AF-A0A2R6LVV0-F1
#
_cell.length_a   1.000
_cell.length_b   1.000
_cell.length_c   1.000
_cell.angle_alpha   90.00
_cell.angle_beta   90.00
_cell.angle_gamma   90.00
#
_symmetry.space_group_name_H-M   'P 1'
#
loop_
_entity.id
_entity.type
_entity.pdbx_description
1 polymer ?
#
loop_
_entity_poly.entity_id
_entity_poly.type
_entity_poly.pdbx_seq_one_letter_code
_entity_poly.pdbx_strand_id
1 'polypeptide(L)'
;MEMGPELARPPTYDSQCFVLGSYNEDANEKQKLIYLKEELQNWAGENCRAYLMEDFPDGLHPMIQFKLIADHSDYIIGICEHDKGGFQLELGMLIALMEYFDRCHLLKRTYPDEQTEHEKYNWMLSAGVFDMFEYGDRLWEWENSREYKVEVTNVLSTVLK
;
A
#
# COMPACT_ATOMS: atom_id res chain seq x y z
N MET A 1 15.94 -11.12 44.05
CA MET A 1 14.84 -10.83 43.12
C MET A 1 15.52 -10.49 41.81
N GLU A 2 15.66 -11.47 40.92
CA GLU A 2 16.26 -11.25 39.61
C GLU A 2 15.27 -10.44 38.77
N MET A 3 15.71 -9.28 38.30
CA MET A 3 14.98 -8.53 37.30
C MET A 3 14.98 -9.40 36.03
N GLY A 4 13.79 -9.70 35.50
CA GLY A 4 13.67 -10.40 34.21
C GLY A 4 14.43 -9.65 33.11
N PRO A 5 14.73 -10.31 31.98
CA PRO A 5 15.50 -9.69 30.91
C PRO A 5 14.85 -8.36 30.54
N GLU A 6 15.65 -7.30 30.54
CA GLU A 6 15.25 -5.98 30.09
C GLU A 6 14.69 -6.14 28.67
N LEU A 7 13.37 -5.95 28.52
CA LEU A 7 12.72 -5.99 27.23
C LEU A 7 13.37 -4.89 26.40
N ALA A 8 14.25 -5.28 25.46
CA ALA A 8 14.86 -4.36 24.53
C ALA A 8 13.74 -3.54 23.90
N ARG A 9 13.83 -2.21 23.99
CA ARG A 9 12.86 -1.35 23.31
C ARG A 9 12.87 -1.77 21.84
N PRO A 10 11.69 -2.01 21.23
CA PRO A 10 11.63 -2.22 19.80
C PRO A 10 12.35 -1.07 19.12
N PRO A 11 13.09 -1.33 18.03
CA PRO A 11 13.66 -0.24 17.24
C PRO A 11 12.54 0.77 16.93
N THR A 12 12.75 2.01 17.37
CA THR A 12 11.87 3.12 17.04
C THR A 12 12.29 3.60 15.66
N TYR A 13 11.48 3.28 14.67
CA TYR A 13 11.57 3.90 13.35
C TYR A 13 10.80 5.22 13.42
N ASP A 14 11.29 6.23 12.71
CA ASP A 14 10.62 7.54 12.63
C ASP A 14 9.30 7.46 11.85
N SER A 15 9.14 6.43 11.00
CA SER A 15 7.89 6.16 10.27
C SER A 15 7.63 4.67 10.04
N GLN A 16 6.35 4.32 9.94
CA GLN A 16 5.83 2.99 9.64
C GLN A 16 5.05 3.04 8.31
N CYS A 17 5.49 2.29 7.30
CA CYS A 17 4.85 2.25 5.98
C CYS A 17 4.20 0.90 5.72
N PHE A 18 2.88 0.92 5.48
CA PHE A 18 2.15 -0.26 5.06
C PHE A 18 2.05 -0.33 3.54
N VAL A 19 2.57 -1.40 2.95
CA VAL A 19 2.36 -1.70 1.53
C VAL A 19 1.14 -2.60 1.38
N LEU A 20 0.16 -2.11 0.64
CA LEU A 20 -1.14 -2.73 0.45
C LEU A 20 -1.33 -3.12 -1.02
N GLY A 21 -1.90 -4.28 -1.28
CA GLY A 21 -2.26 -4.69 -2.63
C GLY A 21 -2.63 -6.15 -2.72
N SER A 22 -2.79 -6.64 -3.94
CA SER A 22 -3.15 -8.04 -4.19
C SER A 22 -1.94 -8.97 -4.11
N TYR A 23 -2.15 -10.14 -3.50
CA TYR A 23 -1.15 -11.19 -3.32
C TYR A 23 -1.26 -12.31 -4.38
N ASN A 24 -1.90 -12.05 -5.51
CA ASN A 24 -2.03 -13.05 -6.57
C ASN A 24 -0.66 -13.38 -7.19
N GLU A 25 -0.16 -14.58 -6.91
CA GLU A 25 1.15 -15.03 -7.39
C GLU A 25 1.17 -15.30 -8.89
N ASP A 26 0.05 -15.79 -9.46
CA ASP A 26 -0.07 -16.09 -10.90
C ASP A 26 0.06 -14.83 -11.77
N ALA A 27 -0.22 -13.66 -11.19
CA ALA A 27 -0.21 -12.36 -11.87
C ALA A 27 1.01 -11.49 -11.52
N ASN A 28 1.99 -12.03 -10.79
CA ASN A 28 3.19 -11.31 -10.35
C ASN A 28 2.88 -10.06 -9.50
N GLU A 29 1.75 -10.04 -8.80
CA GLU A 29 1.29 -8.89 -8.00
C GLU A 29 2.04 -8.83 -6.67
N LYS A 30 2.20 -10.00 -6.01
CA LYS A 30 3.01 -10.14 -4.80
C LYS A 30 4.44 -9.62 -4.97
N GLN A 31 5.07 -9.89 -6.12
CA GLN A 31 6.43 -9.43 -6.42
C GLN A 31 6.49 -7.91 -6.54
N LYS A 32 5.43 -7.23 -6.98
CA LYS A 32 5.37 -5.76 -6.98
C LYS A 32 5.28 -5.21 -5.55
N LEU A 33 4.52 -5.87 -4.66
CA LEU A 33 4.45 -5.51 -3.25
C LEU A 33 5.82 -5.65 -2.57
N ILE A 34 6.49 -6.78 -2.80
CA ILE A 34 7.84 -7.04 -2.28
C ILE A 34 8.82 -5.99 -2.79
N TYR A 35 8.80 -5.71 -4.10
CA TYR A 35 9.64 -4.67 -4.69
C TYR A 35 9.42 -3.30 -4.04
N LEU A 36 8.17 -2.85 -3.91
CA LEU A 36 7.87 -1.56 -3.27
C LEU A 36 8.33 -1.53 -1.80
N LYS A 37 8.11 -2.61 -1.04
CA LYS A 37 8.62 -2.73 0.34
C LYS A 37 10.15 -2.62 0.40
N GLU A 38 10.86 -3.30 -0.49
CA GLU A 38 12.32 -3.26 -0.55
C GLU A 38 12.82 -1.85 -0.91
N GLU A 39 12.23 -1.20 -1.92
CA GLU A 39 12.60 0.16 -2.30
C GLU A 39 12.29 1.18 -1.19
N LEU A 40 11.16 1.06 -0.50
CA LEU A 40 10.85 1.84 0.71
C LEU A 40 11.97 1.72 1.75
N GLN A 41 12.34 0.48 2.07
CA GLN A 41 13.36 0.21 3.10
C GLN A 41 14.74 0.72 2.68
N ASN A 42 15.09 0.58 1.39
CA ASN A 42 16.34 1.08 0.83
C ASN A 42 16.40 2.61 0.82
N TRP A 43 15.28 3.27 0.50
CA TRP A 43 15.18 4.73 0.44
C TRP A 43 15.28 5.37 1.82
N ALA A 44 14.57 4.83 2.80
CA ALA A 44 14.49 5.40 4.14
C ALA A 44 15.63 4.97 5.08
N GLY A 45 16.29 3.84 4.79
CA GLY A 45 17.25 3.23 5.69
C GLY A 45 16.60 2.85 7.02
N GLU A 46 17.19 3.29 8.14
CA GLU A 46 16.71 3.01 9.50
C GLU A 46 15.53 3.91 9.94
N ASN A 47 15.17 4.91 9.13
CA ASN A 47 14.14 5.89 9.51
C ASN A 47 12.72 5.40 9.21
N CYS A 48 12.55 4.39 8.35
CA CYS A 48 11.23 3.82 8.05
C CYS A 48 11.26 2.31 8.15
N ARG A 49 10.17 1.74 8.67
CA ARG A 49 9.89 0.31 8.57
C ARG A 49 8.78 0.09 7.57
N ALA A 50 9.07 -0.64 6.50
CA ALA A 50 8.05 -1.07 5.54
C ALA A 50 7.60 -2.50 5.82
N TYR A 51 6.30 -2.76 5.69
CA TYR A 51 5.74 -4.09 5.91
C TYR A 51 4.57 -4.40 4.99
N LEU A 52 4.41 -5.70 4.75
CA LEU A 52 3.30 -6.37 4.10
C LEU A 52 2.34 -6.91 5.15
N MET A 53 1.10 -7.22 4.76
CA MET A 53 0.16 -7.87 5.66
C MET A 53 0.67 -9.25 6.13
N GLU A 54 1.31 -10.01 5.22
CA GLU A 54 1.90 -11.33 5.50
C GLU A 54 3.14 -11.30 6.42
N ASP A 55 3.69 -10.12 6.72
CA ASP A 55 4.77 -10.00 7.72
C ASP A 55 4.25 -10.19 9.16
N PHE A 56 2.94 -10.18 9.36
CA PHE A 56 2.29 -10.35 10.65
C PHE A 56 1.71 -11.76 10.77
N PRO A 57 1.70 -12.36 11.98
CA PRO A 57 1.18 -13.69 12.19
C PRO A 57 -0.27 -13.84 11.71
N ASP A 58 -0.55 -14.94 11.01
CA ASP A 58 -1.90 -15.34 10.66
C ASP A 58 -2.74 -15.66 11.90
N GLY A 59 -4.07 -15.62 11.75
CA GLY A 59 -5.03 -16.04 12.78
C GLY A 59 -6.09 -14.99 13.13
N LEU A 60 -5.95 -13.77 12.60
CA LEU A 60 -7.01 -12.78 12.59
C LEU A 60 -7.78 -12.82 11.26
N HIS A 61 -9.02 -12.33 11.28
CA HIS A 61 -9.75 -12.08 10.05
C HIS A 61 -9.01 -11.01 9.22
N PRO A 62 -8.84 -11.14 7.89
CA PRO A 62 -8.04 -10.21 7.07
C PRO A 62 -8.39 -8.74 7.27
N MET A 63 -9.69 -8.41 7.37
CA MET A 63 -10.14 -7.04 7.66
C MET A 63 -9.68 -6.50 9.03
N ILE A 64 -9.62 -7.34 10.05
CA ILE A 64 -9.15 -6.93 11.38
C ILE A 64 -7.64 -6.71 11.34
N GLN A 65 -6.92 -7.61 10.65
CA GLN A 65 -5.48 -7.48 10.45
C GLN A 65 -5.13 -6.22 9.67
N PHE A 66 -5.81 -5.96 8.55
CA PHE A 66 -5.71 -4.71 7.79
C PHE A 66 -5.90 -3.49 8.70
N LYS A 67 -6.99 -3.46 9.47
CA LYS A 67 -7.31 -2.30 10.32
C LYS A 67 -6.23 -2.06 11.37
N LEU A 68 -5.78 -3.09 12.06
CA LEU A 68 -4.73 -2.98 13.08
C LEU A 68 -3.41 -2.49 12.50
N ILE A 69 -3.04 -3.02 11.33
CA ILE A 69 -1.83 -2.61 10.63
C ILE A 69 -1.95 -1.15 10.22
N ALA A 70 -3.02 -0.79 9.51
CA ALA A 70 -3.30 0.57 9.09
C ALA A 70 -3.28 1.53 10.28
N ASP A 71 -4.01 1.25 11.37
CA ASP A 71 -4.05 2.11 12.57
C ASP A 71 -2.66 2.40 13.16
N HIS A 72 -1.65 1.57 12.88
CA HIS A 72 -0.27 1.73 13.33
C HIS A 72 0.72 2.12 12.23
N SER A 73 0.25 2.52 11.05
CA SER A 73 1.07 3.03 9.95
C SER A 73 1.05 4.55 9.89
N ASP A 74 2.19 5.19 9.68
CA ASP A 74 2.23 6.62 9.37
C ASP A 74 1.81 6.86 7.92
N TYR A 75 2.10 5.90 7.03
CA TYR A 75 1.74 5.95 5.62
C TYR A 75 1.23 4.61 5.10
N ILE A 76 0.33 4.66 4.12
CA ILE A 76 -0.16 3.49 3.40
C ILE A 76 0.14 3.72 1.91
N ILE A 77 0.79 2.76 1.26
CA ILE A 77 1.02 2.81 -0.18
C ILE A 77 0.32 1.59 -0.81
N GLY A 78 -0.79 1.86 -1.49
CA GLY A 78 -1.59 0.86 -2.17
C GLY A 78 -1.12 0.64 -3.62
N ILE A 79 -1.09 -0.60 -4.08
CA ILE A 79 -0.91 -0.96 -5.50
C ILE A 79 -2.23 -1.53 -6.00
N CYS A 80 -2.85 -0.82 -6.95
CA CYS A 80 -4.12 -1.20 -7.54
C CYS A 80 -3.93 -1.61 -9.00
N GLU A 81 -4.23 -2.88 -9.29
CA GLU A 81 -4.17 -3.42 -10.66
C GLU A 81 -5.53 -3.92 -11.14
N HIS A 82 -6.44 -4.21 -10.24
CA HIS A 82 -7.80 -4.62 -10.54
C HIS A 82 -8.69 -4.48 -9.29
N ASP A 83 -9.97 -4.75 -9.43
CA ASP A 83 -11.00 -4.59 -8.39
C ASP A 83 -11.46 -5.91 -7.76
N LYS A 84 -10.60 -6.93 -7.72
CA LYS A 84 -10.96 -8.29 -7.32
C LYS A 84 -10.28 -8.66 -6.01
N GLY A 85 -10.93 -9.52 -5.22
CA GLY A 85 -10.38 -10.05 -3.97
C GLY A 85 -10.50 -9.09 -2.78
N GLY A 86 -9.74 -9.37 -1.71
CA GLY A 86 -9.81 -8.62 -0.45
C GLY A 86 -9.40 -7.15 -0.59
N PHE A 87 -8.54 -6.84 -1.55
CA PHE A 87 -8.05 -5.49 -1.81
C PHE A 87 -9.15 -4.47 -2.12
N GLN A 88 -10.24 -4.88 -2.77
CA GLN A 88 -11.37 -3.98 -3.03
C GLN A 88 -12.07 -3.52 -1.74
N LEU A 89 -12.17 -4.41 -0.74
CA LEU A 89 -12.77 -4.08 0.55
C LEU A 89 -11.86 -3.13 1.35
N GLU A 90 -10.55 -3.34 1.25
CA GLU A 90 -9.53 -2.50 1.90
C GLU A 90 -9.51 -1.10 1.30
N LEU A 91 -9.54 -0.98 -0.03
CA LEU A 91 -9.73 0.30 -0.75
C LEU A 91 -11.02 1.01 -0.32
N GLY A 92 -12.11 0.26 -0.16
CA GLY A 92 -13.37 0.80 0.36
C GLY A 92 -13.25 1.38 1.78
N MET A 93 -12.41 0.80 2.63
CA MET A 93 -12.15 1.35 3.97
C MET A 93 -11.22 2.56 3.95
N LEU A 94 -10.23 2.59 3.05
CA LEU A 94 -9.33 3.73 2.88
C LEU A 94 -10.12 5.02 2.56
N ILE A 95 -11.13 4.91 1.69
CA ILE A 95 -11.98 6.07 1.33
C ILE A 95 -13.05 6.39 2.39
N ALA A 96 -13.52 5.39 3.12
CA ALA A 96 -14.56 5.58 4.13
C ALA A 96 -14.03 6.28 5.40
N LEU A 97 -12.73 6.18 5.64
CA LEU A 97 -12.05 6.77 6.80
C LEU A 97 -11.10 7.86 6.33
N MET A 98 -11.49 9.13 6.48
CA MET A 98 -10.67 10.28 6.05
C MET A 98 -9.23 10.23 6.59
N GLU A 99 -9.05 9.76 7.82
CA GLU A 99 -7.72 9.57 8.43
C GLU A 99 -6.82 8.63 7.64
N TYR A 100 -7.40 7.61 7.00
CA TYR A 100 -6.63 6.68 6.17
C TYR A 100 -6.33 7.28 4.81
N PHE A 101 -7.32 7.95 4.21
CA PHE A 101 -7.15 8.64 2.94
C PHE A 101 -6.01 9.66 2.99
N ASP A 102 -5.93 10.48 4.05
CA ASP A 102 -4.95 11.56 4.15
C ASP A 102 -3.49 11.06 4.13
N ARG A 103 -3.25 9.85 4.61
CA ARG A 103 -1.93 9.20 4.66
C ARG A 103 -1.73 8.10 3.61
N CYS A 104 -2.71 7.91 2.73
CA CYS A 104 -2.64 6.88 1.68
C CYS A 104 -2.19 7.49 0.36
N HIS A 105 -1.29 6.79 -0.33
CA HIS A 105 -0.96 7.01 -1.74
C HIS A 105 -1.27 5.76 -2.54
N LEU A 106 -1.68 5.93 -3.80
CA LEU A 106 -2.12 4.83 -4.66
C LEU A 106 -1.30 4.79 -5.95
N LEU A 107 -0.68 3.63 -6.20
CA LEU A 107 -0.07 3.24 -7.48
C LEU A 107 -1.13 2.48 -8.29
N LYS A 108 -1.81 3.17 -9.20
CA LYS A 108 -2.83 2.58 -10.08
C LYS A 108 -2.17 2.11 -11.38
N ARG A 109 -2.46 0.88 -11.79
CA ARG A 109 -2.09 0.40 -13.12
C ARG A 109 -3.07 0.93 -14.17
N THR A 110 -2.56 1.53 -15.23
CA THR A 110 -3.33 1.87 -16.42
C THR A 110 -3.21 0.77 -17.46
N TYR A 111 -4.20 0.69 -18.34
CA TYR A 111 -4.23 -0.30 -19.42
C TYR A 111 -4.25 0.36 -20.79
N PRO A 112 -3.70 -0.29 -21.83
CA PRO A 112 -3.56 0.32 -23.16
C PRO A 112 -4.87 0.76 -23.82
N ASP A 113 -6.00 0.20 -23.38
CA ASP A 113 -7.32 0.49 -23.90
C ASP A 113 -8.37 0.54 -22.79
N GLU A 114 -9.39 1.38 -23.02
CA GLU A 114 -10.48 1.66 -22.09
C GLU A 114 -11.34 0.41 -21.79
N GLN A 115 -11.46 -0.52 -22.75
CA GLN A 115 -12.22 -1.75 -22.53
C GLN A 115 -11.51 -2.63 -21.51
N THR A 116 -10.20 -2.86 -21.66
CA THR A 116 -9.40 -3.58 -20.68
C THR A 116 -9.44 -2.90 -19.32
N GLU A 117 -9.38 -1.56 -19.27
CA GLU A 117 -9.47 -0.83 -18.00
C GLU A 117 -10.83 -1.03 -17.31
N HIS A 118 -11.93 -0.98 -18.06
CA HIS A 118 -13.28 -1.29 -17.54
C HIS A 118 -13.45 -2.74 -17.08
N GLU A 119 -12.75 -3.70 -17.68
CA GLU A 119 -12.75 -5.09 -17.24
C GLU A 119 -11.95 -5.31 -15.94
N LYS A 120 -11.07 -4.36 -15.60
CA LYS A 120 -10.19 -4.41 -14.43
C LYS A 120 -10.73 -3.61 -13.26
N TYR A 121 -11.44 -2.51 -13.52
CA TYR A 121 -11.97 -1.62 -12.50
C TYR A 121 -13.47 -1.37 -12.68
N ASN A 122 -14.25 -1.64 -11.63
CA ASN A 122 -15.64 -1.19 -11.60
C ASN A 122 -15.75 0.35 -11.57
N TRP A 123 -16.94 0.82 -11.94
CA TRP A 123 -17.28 2.24 -12.04
C TRP A 123 -17.03 3.05 -10.75
N MET A 124 -17.16 2.43 -9.56
CA MET A 124 -16.98 3.13 -8.28
C MET A 124 -15.51 3.43 -8.01
N LEU A 125 -14.61 2.53 -8.42
CA LEU A 125 -13.18 2.81 -8.40
C LEU A 125 -12.82 3.86 -9.45
N SER A 126 -13.27 3.66 -10.69
CA SER A 126 -12.87 4.52 -11.82
C SER A 126 -13.34 5.97 -11.71
N ALA A 127 -14.61 6.22 -11.36
CA ALA A 127 -15.21 7.56 -11.33
C ALA A 127 -15.36 8.14 -9.91
N GLY A 128 -14.67 7.55 -8.92
CA GLY A 128 -14.83 7.92 -7.53
C GLY A 128 -13.51 7.86 -6.78
N VAL A 129 -13.02 6.63 -6.53
CA VAL A 129 -11.80 6.45 -5.74
C VAL A 129 -10.60 7.09 -6.43
N PHE A 130 -10.36 6.79 -7.71
CA PHE A 130 -9.19 7.34 -8.40
C PHE A 130 -9.24 8.86 -8.51
N ASP A 131 -10.40 9.44 -8.86
CA ASP A 131 -10.60 10.89 -8.91
C ASP A 131 -10.32 11.56 -7.55
N MET A 132 -10.70 10.92 -6.43
CA MET A 132 -10.39 11.44 -5.09
C MET A 132 -8.88 11.44 -4.81
N PHE A 133 -8.19 10.34 -5.12
CA PHE A 133 -6.75 10.24 -4.95
C PHE A 133 -5.98 11.20 -5.89
N GLU A 134 -6.46 11.39 -7.12
CA GLU A 134 -5.91 12.37 -8.06
C GLU A 134 -6.07 13.79 -7.53
N TYR A 135 -7.27 14.16 -7.08
CA TYR A 135 -7.54 15.47 -6.48
C TYR A 135 -6.67 15.76 -5.25
N GLY A 136 -6.30 14.71 -4.51
CA GLY A 136 -5.42 14.79 -3.35
C GLY A 136 -3.93 14.76 -3.65
N ASP A 137 -3.49 14.81 -4.91
CA ASP A 137 -2.08 14.60 -5.32
C ASP A 137 -1.49 13.29 -4.75
N ARG A 138 -2.30 12.23 -4.71
CA ARG A 138 -1.99 10.92 -4.10
C ARG A 138 -2.11 9.75 -5.07
N LEU A 139 -2.46 10.00 -6.33
CA LEU A 139 -2.54 8.99 -7.37
C LEU A 139 -1.27 9.02 -8.25
N TRP A 140 -0.72 7.84 -8.49
CA TRP A 140 0.44 7.62 -9.36
C TRP A 140 0.10 6.50 -10.34
N GLU A 141 0.31 6.72 -11.63
CA GLU A 141 -0.17 5.83 -12.68
C GLU A 141 0.98 5.19 -13.48
N TRP A 142 0.86 3.90 -13.77
CA TRP A 142 1.86 3.17 -14.56
C TRP A 142 1.22 2.14 -15.50
N GLU A 143 1.75 1.98 -16.70
CA GLU A 143 1.25 0.98 -17.66
C GLU A 143 2.15 -0.28 -17.68
N ASN A 144 3.47 -0.07 -17.58
CA ASN A 144 4.48 -1.12 -17.72
C ASN A 144 5.52 -1.13 -16.58
N SER A 145 6.32 -2.19 -16.53
CA SER A 145 7.29 -2.41 -15.44
C SER A 145 8.37 -1.34 -15.33
N ARG A 146 8.66 -0.57 -16.39
CA ARG A 146 9.63 0.53 -16.32
C ARG A 146 9.00 1.73 -15.63
N GLU A 147 7.80 2.10 -16.05
CA GLU A 147 7.01 3.17 -15.43
C GLU A 147 6.71 2.86 -13.97
N TYR A 148 6.36 1.60 -13.64
CA TYR A 148 6.15 1.20 -12.27
C TYR A 148 7.32 1.58 -11.35
N LYS A 149 8.56 1.37 -11.79
CA LYS A 149 9.75 1.73 -11.00
C LYS A 149 9.94 3.24 -10.86
N VAL A 150 9.58 4.00 -11.90
CA VAL A 150 9.60 5.46 -11.87
C VAL A 150 8.58 5.97 -10.87
N GLU A 151 7.34 5.46 -10.92
CA GLU A 151 6.29 5.88 -10.01
C GLU A 151 6.51 5.43 -8.57
N VAL A 152 7.12 4.27 -8.36
CA VAL A 152 7.65 3.89 -7.04
C VAL A 152 8.61 4.97 -6.53
N THR A 153 9.59 5.38 -7.34
CA THR A 153 10.53 6.44 -6.92
C THR A 153 9.81 7.76 -6.60
N ASN A 154 8.82 8.13 -7.41
CA ASN A 154 8.05 9.37 -7.22
C ASN A 154 7.24 9.36 -5.92
N VAL A 155 6.52 8.26 -5.62
CA VAL A 155 5.76 8.16 -4.37
C VAL A 155 6.67 8.18 -3.16
N LEU A 156 7.83 7.51 -3.20
CA LEU A 156 8.80 7.54 -2.10
C LEU A 156 9.33 8.95 -1.83
N SER A 157 9.66 9.71 -2.88
CA SER A 157 10.11 11.10 -2.74
C SER A 157 9.05 12.04 -2.15
N THR A 158 7.77 11.65 -2.27
CA THR A 158 6.64 12.41 -1.73
C THR A 158 6.37 12.06 -0.27
N VAL A 159 6.41 10.76 0.05
CA VAL A 159 6.07 10.21 1.37
C VAL A 159 7.19 10.41 2.39
N LEU A 160 8.46 10.27 1.99
CA LEU A 160 9.61 10.18 2.89
C LEU A 160 10.56 11.38 2.77
N LYS A 161 10.02 12.60 2.87
CA LYS A 161 10.80 13.85 2.79
C LYS A 161 11.78 14.03 3.95
#